data_AF-A0A3S4KG00-F1
#
_entry.id   AF-A0A3S4KG00-F1
#
_cell.length_a   1.000
_cell.length_b   1.000
_cell.length_c   1.000
_cell.angle_alpha   90.00
_cell.angle_beta   90.00
_cell.angle_gamma   90.00
#
_symmetry.space_group_name_H-M   'P 1'
#
loop_
_entity.id
_entity.type
_entity.pdbx_description
1 polymer ?
#
loop_
_entity_poly.entity_id
_entity_poly.type
_entity_poly.pdbx_seq_one_letter_code
_entity_poly.pdbx_strand_id
1 'polypeptide(L)'
;MITTNTLSFLSQPGTPHQIVFVDPPFRQGLLEETLRLLETQGWLADEALVYVESEVENGLPPVPANWQLYREKVAGQVAYRLYPT
;
A
#
# COMPACT_ATOMS: atom_id res chain seq x y z
N MET A 1 -16.81 -0.45 -11.55
CA MET A 1 -15.34 -0.34 -11.65
C MET A 1 -15.00 1.13 -11.81
N ILE A 2 -14.18 1.69 -10.93
CA ILE A 2 -13.68 3.06 -11.07
C ILE A 2 -12.33 2.95 -11.77
N THR A 3 -12.20 3.47 -12.99
CA THR A 3 -10.89 3.61 -13.68
C THR A 3 -10.44 5.05 -13.54
N THR A 4 -9.74 5.35 -12.45
CA THR A 4 -9.24 6.69 -12.16
C THR A 4 -7.77 6.60 -11.74
N ASN A 5 -7.10 7.75 -11.71
CA ASN A 5 -5.75 7.84 -11.14
C ASN A 5 -5.83 7.56 -9.63
N THR A 6 -5.16 6.51 -9.17
CA THR A 6 -5.15 6.07 -7.75
C THR A 6 -4.77 7.21 -6.81
N LEU A 7 -3.76 8.02 -7.16
CA LEU A 7 -3.32 9.13 -6.32
C LEU A 7 -4.38 10.20 -6.20
N SER A 8 -4.99 10.60 -7.32
CA SER A 8 -6.07 11.58 -7.32
C SER A 8 -7.30 11.10 -6.52
N PHE A 9 -7.60 9.80 -6.57
CA PHE A 9 -8.70 9.23 -5.80
C PHE A 9 -8.41 9.12 -4.32
N LEU A 10 -7.18 8.80 -3.93
CA LEU A 10 -6.79 8.69 -2.54
C LEU A 10 -6.54 10.06 -1.90
N SER A 11 -6.32 11.12 -2.68
CA SER A 11 -6.06 12.50 -2.19
C SER A 11 -7.31 13.22 -1.66
N GLN A 12 -8.32 12.47 -1.22
CA GLN A 12 -9.55 12.97 -0.62
C GLN A 12 -9.84 12.15 0.65
N PRO A 13 -10.63 12.69 1.59
CA PRO A 13 -11.07 11.94 2.76
C PRO A 13 -11.68 10.60 2.38
N GLY A 14 -11.08 9.54 2.90
CA GLY A 14 -11.46 8.16 2.64
C GLY A 14 -12.58 7.67 3.53
N THR A 15 -13.12 6.51 3.17
CA THR A 15 -13.85 5.66 4.10
C THR A 15 -12.88 4.61 4.65
N PRO A 16 -12.84 4.35 5.96
CA PRO A 16 -11.95 3.35 6.53
C PRO A 16 -12.27 1.93 6.04
N HIS A 17 -11.24 1.18 5.65
CA HIS A 17 -11.32 -0.22 5.26
C HIS A 17 -10.44 -1.08 6.18
N GLN A 18 -10.92 -2.28 6.52
CA GLN A 18 -10.14 -3.25 7.31
C GLN A 18 -9.08 -3.98 6.47
N ILE A 19 -9.26 -4.09 5.17
CA ILE A 19 -8.31 -4.77 4.28
C ILE A 19 -8.15 -3.93 3.01
N VAL A 20 -6.91 -3.59 2.67
CA VAL A 20 -6.54 -2.83 1.47
C VAL A 20 -5.52 -3.62 0.67
N PHE A 21 -5.75 -3.75 -0.63
CA PHE A 21 -4.84 -4.40 -1.57
C PHE A 21 -4.18 -3.33 -2.46
N VAL A 22 -2.85 -3.31 -2.49
CA VAL A 22 -2.04 -2.32 -3.20
C VAL A 22 -1.13 -3.06 -4.17
N ASP A 23 -1.51 -3.06 -5.45
CA ASP A 23 -0.73 -3.58 -6.57
C ASP A 23 -0.53 -2.44 -7.60
N PRO A 24 0.47 -1.57 -7.38
CA PRO A 24 0.74 -0.45 -8.27
C PRO A 24 1.54 -0.92 -9.49
N PRO A 25 1.38 -0.28 -10.66
CA PRO A 25 2.22 -0.57 -11.80
C PRO A 25 3.70 -0.30 -11.47
N PHE A 26 4.59 -1.14 -12.01
CA PHE A 26 6.01 -1.17 -11.68
C PHE A 26 6.73 0.19 -11.88
N ARG A 27 7.72 0.46 -11.00
CA ARG A 27 8.78 1.48 -11.14
C ARG A 27 8.36 2.95 -11.27
N GLN A 28 7.26 3.39 -10.65
CA GLN A 28 6.78 4.78 -10.80
C GLN A 28 6.77 5.63 -9.52
N GLY A 29 7.35 5.17 -8.41
CA GLY A 29 7.26 5.90 -7.12
C GLY A 29 5.83 6.01 -6.57
N LEU A 30 4.86 5.40 -7.25
CA LEU A 30 3.44 5.42 -6.89
C LEU A 30 3.16 4.68 -5.60
N LEU A 31 3.96 3.65 -5.28
CA LEU A 31 3.75 2.84 -4.09
C LEU A 31 3.89 3.70 -2.82
N GLU A 32 5.01 4.38 -2.67
CA GLU A 32 5.27 5.26 -1.52
C GLU A 32 4.15 6.30 -1.33
N GLU A 33 3.79 6.99 -2.41
CA GLU A 33 2.71 7.97 -2.40
C GLU A 33 1.36 7.36 -2.01
N THR A 34 1.05 6.17 -2.56
CA THR A 34 -0.20 5.45 -2.27
C THR A 34 -0.28 5.08 -0.80
N LEU A 35 0.78 4.52 -0.22
CA LEU A 35 0.80 4.14 1.19
C LEU A 35 0.66 5.36 2.11
N ARG A 36 1.32 6.48 1.75
CA ARG A 36 1.19 7.74 2.50
C ARG A 36 -0.23 8.29 2.45
N LEU A 37 -0.89 8.26 1.29
CA LEU A 37 -2.27 8.73 1.17
C LEU A 37 -3.26 7.83 1.91
N LEU A 38 -3.06 6.50 1.89
CA LEU A 38 -3.89 5.57 2.65
C LEU A 38 -3.87 5.88 4.15
N GLU A 39 -2.67 6.12 4.69
CA GLU A 39 -2.46 6.47 6.09
C GLU A 39 -3.03 7.86 6.45
N THR A 40 -2.75 8.87 5.62
CA THR A 40 -3.05 10.26 5.98
C THR A 40 -4.48 10.71 5.67
N GLN A 41 -5.18 10.01 4.77
CA GLN A 41 -6.52 10.42 4.31
C GLN A 41 -7.65 9.60 4.93
N GLY A 42 -7.35 8.74 5.92
CA GLY A 42 -8.38 7.99 6.65
C GLY A 42 -8.98 6.82 5.87
N TRP A 43 -8.23 6.23 4.95
CA TRP A 43 -8.65 5.04 4.21
C TRP A 43 -8.49 3.75 5.01
N LEU A 44 -7.73 3.79 6.10
CA LEU A 44 -7.43 2.66 6.96
C LEU A 44 -8.23 2.76 8.25
N ALA A 45 -8.87 1.65 8.60
CA ALA A 45 -9.47 1.50 9.92
C ALA A 45 -8.39 1.15 10.97
N ASP A 46 -8.76 1.24 12.24
CA ASP A 46 -7.93 0.68 13.32
C ASP A 46 -7.68 -0.82 13.06
N GLU A 47 -6.43 -1.26 13.21
CA GLU A 47 -6.00 -2.64 12.95
C GLU A 47 -6.22 -3.12 11.51
N ALA A 48 -6.22 -2.21 10.53
CA ALA A 48 -6.36 -2.59 9.12
C ALA A 48 -5.14 -3.39 8.62
N LEU A 49 -5.38 -4.19 7.59
CA LEU A 49 -4.37 -4.99 6.90
C LEU A 49 -4.13 -4.43 5.50
N VAL A 50 -2.88 -4.06 5.22
CA VAL A 50 -2.46 -3.59 3.91
C VAL A 50 -1.58 -4.63 3.25
N TYR A 51 -2.09 -5.20 2.18
CA TYR A 51 -1.37 -6.12 1.31
C TYR A 51 -0.71 -5.36 0.17
N VAL A 52 0.59 -5.51 -0.01
CA VAL A 52 1.39 -4.76 -0.98
C VAL A 52 2.14 -5.72 -1.90
N GLU A 53 2.00 -5.53 -3.20
CA GLU A 53 2.84 -6.17 -4.23
C GLU A 53 3.86 -5.17 -4.75
N SER A 54 5.12 -5.58 -4.87
CA SER A 54 6.19 -4.72 -5.40
C SER A 54 7.39 -5.52 -5.88
N GLU A 55 8.22 -4.96 -6.77
CA GLU A 55 9.47 -5.59 -7.21
C GLU A 55 10.49 -5.69 -6.07
N VAL A 56 11.24 -6.80 -6.03
CA VAL A 56 12.30 -7.03 -5.03
C VAL A 56 13.54 -6.15 -5.24
N GLU A 57 13.80 -5.70 -6.48
CA GLU A 57 15.01 -4.92 -6.83
C GLU A 57 15.11 -3.60 -6.06
N ASN A 58 13.98 -3.00 -5.69
CA ASN A 58 13.93 -1.73 -4.96
C ASN A 58 13.92 -1.91 -3.44
N GLY A 59 14.09 -3.14 -2.93
CA GLY A 59 14.14 -3.44 -1.50
C GLY A 59 12.79 -3.32 -0.81
N LEU A 60 12.80 -2.92 0.46
CA LEU A 60 11.59 -2.65 1.24
C LEU A 60 11.04 -1.27 0.84
N PRO A 61 9.75 -1.16 0.49
CA PRO A 61 9.16 0.14 0.22
C PRO A 61 9.17 0.98 1.50
N PRO A 62 9.31 2.30 1.38
CA PRO A 62 9.11 3.20 2.51
C PRO A 62 7.64 3.12 2.93
N VAL A 63 7.40 2.44 4.05
CA VAL A 63 6.07 2.36 4.69
C VAL A 63 5.99 3.38 5.84
N PRO A 64 4.78 3.85 6.21
CA PRO A 64 4.58 4.64 7.41
C PRO A 64 5.18 3.98 8.66
N ALA A 65 5.65 4.79 9.61
CA ALA A 65 6.41 4.28 10.78
C ALA A 65 5.59 3.39 11.72
N ASN A 66 4.26 3.49 11.70
CA ASN A 66 3.34 2.63 12.45
C ASN A 66 3.15 1.25 11.80
N TRP A 67 3.49 1.10 10.53
CA TRP A 67 3.30 -0.17 9.83
C TRP A 67 4.49 -1.09 10.10
N GLN A 68 4.19 -2.31 10.55
CA GLN A 68 5.20 -3.34 10.76
C GLN A 68 5.06 -4.45 9.75
N LEU A 69 6.15 -4.94 9.19
CA LEU A 69 6.10 -6.07 8.27
C LEU A 69 5.65 -7.32 9.04
N TYR A 70 4.44 -7.80 8.79
CA TYR A 70 3.89 -8.99 9.43
C TYR A 70 4.21 -10.25 8.65
N ARG A 71 4.05 -10.22 7.32
CA ARG A 71 4.40 -11.34 6.43
C ARG A 71 5.04 -10.84 5.16
N GLU A 72 6.03 -11.58 4.69
CA GLU A 72 6.65 -11.39 3.39
C GLU A 72 6.74 -12.73 2.66
N LYS A 73 6.47 -12.71 1.36
CA LYS A 73 6.74 -13.81 0.44
C LYS A 73 7.33 -13.24 -0.83
N VAL A 74 8.43 -13.82 -1.28
CA VAL A 74 9.05 -13.47 -2.57
C VAL A 74 8.80 -14.59 -3.57
N ALA A 75 8.33 -14.25 -4.77
CA ALA A 75 8.25 -15.17 -5.90
C ALA A 75 8.86 -14.53 -7.15
N GLY A 76 10.00 -15.07 -7.60
CA GLY A 76 10.73 -14.49 -8.73
C GLY A 76 11.20 -13.07 -8.42
N GLN A 77 10.74 -12.10 -9.20
CA GLN A 77 11.10 -10.68 -9.05
C GLN A 77 10.07 -9.86 -8.26
N VAL A 78 9.04 -10.50 -7.70
CA VAL A 78 7.96 -9.82 -6.96
C VAL A 78 7.96 -10.25 -5.49
N ALA A 79 7.81 -9.27 -4.60
CA ALA A 79 7.56 -9.42 -3.18
C ALA A 79 6.11 -9.07 -2.84
N TYR A 80 5.48 -9.98 -2.11
CA TYR A 80 4.16 -9.84 -1.52
C TYR A 80 4.34 -9.58 -0.02
N ARG A 81 3.83 -8.46 0.47
CA ARG A 81 4.01 -8.04 1.86
C ARG A 81 2.68 -7.72 2.51
N LEU A 82 2.58 -7.98 3.80
CA LEU A 82 1.39 -7.70 4.60
C LEU A 82 1.78 -6.87 5.81
N TYR A 83 1.10 -5.74 5.99
CA TYR A 83 1.33 -4.77 7.05
C TYR A 83 0.03 -4.55 7.85
N PRO A 84 0.02 -4.74 9.17
CA PRO A 84 -1.00 -4.21 10.06
C PRO A 84 -0.71 -2.74 10.38
N THR A 85 -1.77 -1.94 10.49
CA THR A 85 -1.70 -0.48 10.70
C THR A 85 -2.21 -0.05 12.07
#